data_AF-A0A932B2U0-F1
#
_entry.id   AF-A0A932B2U0-F1
#
_cell.length_a   1.000
_cell.length_b   1.000
_cell.length_c   1.000
_cell.angle_alpha   90.00
_cell.angle_beta   90.00
_cell.angle_gamma   90.00
#
_symmetry.space_group_name_H-M   'P 1'
#
loop_
_entity.id
_entity.type
_entity.pdbx_description
1 polymer ?
#
loop_
_entity_poly.entity_id
_entity_poly.type
_entity_poly.pdbx_seq_one_letter_code
_entity_poly.pdbx_strand_id
1 'polypeptide(L)'
;MMRGKKYVAQVASCLAVLAAGGLQAQAATYSWTQASRWQEEDRYTSVGGATVYPQEWYPAKGYDVRPHAALYSMFPSLVVGDGNNQQTSNNLWAALITSPNVIGNSTTLTRARDISEDWDINFVDPKVANKNYWADFYIDKPITYVDRAAFPLTLTGGPQAGQSLLGNNNLLAMGDDNSLWLDADGTLSYYNYPTGTLEFDSKKTGFTTGPAGWNGASLKSKVGNLIGYEEGQLYFLEGANTVQVFNYDLGFVRTDQFSFNGDLAGRSLADVIDGKVQGYTYIGWDLGPVIIGVSPVPEASTMALWLLGGGLVAARVRCKRQACKQA
;
A
#
# COMPACT_ATOMS: atom_id res chain seq x y z
N MET A 1 -25.41 -60.19 53.05
CA MET A 1 -25.74 -58.90 53.71
C MET A 1 -24.57 -57.94 53.45
N MET A 2 -24.49 -57.35 52.26
CA MET A 2 -24.74 -55.93 51.96
C MET A 2 -23.95 -54.90 52.78
N ARG A 3 -22.96 -54.28 52.12
CA ARG A 3 -22.48 -52.87 52.19
C ARG A 3 -21.15 -52.82 51.40
N GLY A 4 -20.88 -51.98 50.42
CA GLY A 4 -21.58 -50.86 49.80
C GLY A 4 -20.52 -50.12 48.97
N LYS A 5 -20.47 -50.35 47.65
CA LYS A 5 -19.65 -49.59 46.69
C LYS A 5 -20.29 -48.22 46.45
N LYS A 6 -19.70 -47.11 46.92
CA LYS A 6 -20.05 -45.75 46.45
C LYS A 6 -18.89 -44.77 46.66
N TYR A 7 -17.92 -44.73 45.75
CA TYR A 7 -16.98 -43.60 45.61
C TYR A 7 -16.48 -43.46 44.16
N VAL A 8 -17.38 -43.29 43.18
CA VAL A 8 -17.04 -42.68 41.87
C VAL A 8 -18.33 -42.13 41.25
N ALA A 9 -18.84 -41.01 41.76
CA ALA A 9 -19.95 -40.29 41.10
C ALA A 9 -20.07 -38.86 41.63
N GLN A 10 -19.01 -38.05 41.55
CA GLN A 10 -19.13 -36.61 41.86
C GLN A 10 -18.03 -35.72 41.25
N VAL A 11 -17.42 -36.13 40.13
CA VAL A 11 -16.52 -35.25 39.33
C VAL A 11 -16.97 -35.13 37.87
N ALA A 12 -17.97 -35.90 37.42
CA ALA A 12 -18.44 -35.87 36.04
C ALA A 12 -19.55 -34.83 35.76
N SER A 13 -20.11 -34.18 36.77
CA SER A 13 -21.27 -33.28 36.61
C SER A 13 -20.95 -31.78 36.57
N CYS A 14 -19.70 -31.37 36.78
CA CYS A 14 -19.27 -29.98 36.56
C CYS A 14 -18.63 -29.74 35.18
N LEU A 15 -18.35 -30.81 34.41
CA LEU A 15 -17.77 -30.73 33.06
C LEU A 15 -18.83 -30.83 31.94
N ALA A 16 -20.08 -31.17 32.27
CA ALA A 16 -21.14 -31.33 31.27
C ALA A 16 -22.01 -30.08 31.06
N VAL A 17 -21.87 -29.04 31.89
CA VAL A 17 -22.61 -27.76 31.70
C VAL A 17 -21.85 -26.79 30.78
N LEU A 18 -20.58 -27.05 30.47
CA LEU A 18 -19.81 -26.30 29.47
C LEU A 18 -19.98 -26.81 28.03
N ALA A 19 -20.71 -27.91 27.82
CA ALA A 19 -20.87 -28.54 26.51
C ALA A 19 -22.24 -28.27 25.84
N ALA A 20 -23.19 -27.63 26.53
CA ALA A 20 -24.54 -27.37 25.99
C ALA A 20 -24.89 -25.87 25.88
N GLY A 21 -23.98 -24.98 26.27
CA GLY A 21 -24.04 -23.57 25.94
C GLY A 21 -23.22 -23.30 24.70
N GLY A 22 -23.65 -23.87 23.56
CA GLY A 22 -23.17 -23.40 22.27
C GLY A 22 -23.62 -21.96 22.10
N LEU A 23 -22.84 -21.02 22.62
CA LEU A 23 -22.69 -19.74 21.95
C LEU A 23 -22.22 -20.13 20.56
N GLN A 24 -23.17 -20.24 19.61
CA GLN A 24 -22.85 -19.89 18.25
C GLN A 24 -22.32 -18.46 18.37
N ALA A 25 -21.00 -18.33 18.51
CA ALA A 25 -20.32 -17.15 18.03
C ALA A 25 -20.79 -17.07 16.58
N GLN A 26 -21.76 -16.20 16.35
CA GLN A 26 -22.16 -15.83 15.02
C GLN A 26 -20.90 -15.19 14.48
N ALA A 27 -20.08 -15.98 13.79
CA ALA A 27 -18.87 -15.51 13.16
C ALA A 27 -19.31 -14.28 12.37
N ALA A 28 -18.88 -13.11 12.81
CA ALA A 28 -19.26 -11.89 12.12
C ALA A 28 -18.56 -12.00 10.77
N THR A 29 -19.30 -12.41 9.74
CA THR A 29 -18.87 -12.34 8.35
C THR A 29 -18.81 -10.86 8.00
N TYR A 30 -17.73 -10.24 8.43
CA TYR A 30 -17.43 -8.85 8.19
C TYR A 30 -16.31 -8.81 7.16
N SER A 31 -16.51 -8.05 6.10
CA SER A 31 -15.51 -7.83 5.07
C SER A 31 -14.49 -6.81 5.57
N TRP A 32 -13.21 -7.10 5.40
CA TRP A 32 -12.12 -6.26 5.89
C TRP A 32 -11.60 -5.35 4.77
N THR A 33 -11.13 -4.16 5.11
CA THR A 33 -10.38 -3.30 4.19
C THR A 33 -8.89 -3.52 4.40
N GLN A 34 -8.14 -3.53 3.30
CA GLN A 34 -6.71 -3.81 3.35
C GLN A 34 -5.96 -3.12 2.21
N ALA A 35 -4.77 -2.60 2.50
CA ALA A 35 -3.77 -2.33 1.48
C ALA A 35 -3.02 -3.62 1.08
N SER A 36 -2.88 -3.85 -0.21
CA SER A 36 -2.04 -4.90 -0.78
C SER A 36 -1.14 -4.29 -1.85
N ARG A 37 0.12 -4.71 -1.85
CA ARG A 37 1.09 -4.41 -2.89
C ARG A 37 1.18 -5.61 -3.82
N TRP A 38 1.39 -5.39 -5.11
CA TRP A 38 1.75 -6.47 -6.04
C TRP A 38 3.20 -6.26 -6.43
N GLN A 39 4.11 -6.92 -5.73
CA GLN A 39 5.54 -6.59 -5.73
C GLN A 39 6.28 -7.07 -6.99
N GLU A 40 7.27 -6.29 -7.43
CA GLU A 40 8.14 -6.56 -8.56
C GLU A 40 9.31 -7.49 -8.19
N GLU A 41 9.61 -7.71 -6.90
CA GLU A 41 10.78 -8.47 -6.44
C GLU A 41 10.90 -9.89 -7.03
N ASP A 42 9.80 -10.55 -7.40
CA ASP A 42 9.85 -11.87 -8.04
C ASP A 42 10.21 -11.84 -9.54
N ARG A 43 10.34 -10.64 -10.13
CA ARG A 43 10.80 -10.38 -11.51
C ARG A 43 12.14 -11.05 -11.80
N TYR A 44 13.03 -11.16 -10.81
CA TYR A 44 14.36 -11.74 -10.99
C TYR A 44 14.32 -13.22 -11.44
N THR A 45 13.13 -13.84 -11.49
CA THR A 45 12.95 -15.25 -11.88
C THR A 45 12.29 -15.46 -13.25
N SER A 46 11.71 -14.43 -13.88
CA SER A 46 10.95 -14.56 -15.14
C SER A 46 11.62 -13.80 -16.30
N VAL A 47 12.17 -14.53 -17.28
CA VAL A 47 12.71 -13.95 -18.53
C VAL A 47 11.70 -14.14 -19.67
N GLY A 48 11.03 -13.05 -20.06
CA GLY A 48 10.11 -12.98 -21.20
C GLY A 48 8.66 -13.39 -20.89
N GLY A 49 7.69 -12.65 -21.43
CA GLY A 49 6.25 -12.89 -21.25
C GLY A 49 5.56 -11.87 -20.34
N ALA A 50 4.35 -12.20 -19.90
CA ALA A 50 3.64 -11.40 -18.89
C ALA A 50 4.37 -11.47 -17.55
N THR A 51 4.65 -10.32 -16.95
CA THR A 51 5.19 -10.22 -15.60
C THR A 51 4.02 -10.29 -14.63
N VAL A 52 3.95 -11.37 -13.87
CA VAL A 52 2.96 -11.54 -12.80
C VAL A 52 3.61 -11.05 -11.52
N TYR A 53 3.16 -9.91 -11.02
CA TYR A 53 3.57 -9.43 -9.71
C TYR A 53 2.74 -10.19 -8.68
N PRO A 54 3.33 -10.87 -7.69
CA PRO A 54 2.53 -11.53 -6.68
C PRO A 54 1.95 -10.51 -5.72
N GLN A 55 0.67 -10.70 -5.38
CA GLN A 55 0.04 -10.02 -4.26
C GLN A 55 0.83 -10.33 -2.98
N GLU A 56 1.42 -9.30 -2.43
CA GLU A 56 1.99 -9.32 -1.10
C GLU A 56 0.87 -9.12 -0.08
N TRP A 57 0.75 -10.09 0.83
CA TRP A 57 -0.17 -10.03 1.96
C TRP A 57 0.62 -10.00 3.28
N TYR A 58 1.08 -8.82 3.67
CA TYR A 58 1.87 -8.65 4.89
C TYR A 58 0.99 -8.44 6.14
N PRO A 59 1.26 -9.10 7.29
CA PRO A 59 1.81 -10.43 7.50
C PRO A 59 0.72 -11.30 8.13
N ALA A 60 -0.15 -11.95 7.37
CA ALA A 60 -1.17 -12.89 7.92
C ALA A 60 -2.07 -12.32 9.05
N LYS A 61 -2.23 -10.99 9.17
CA LYS A 61 -3.10 -10.36 10.16
C LYS A 61 -4.48 -10.14 9.54
N GLY A 62 -5.41 -11.03 9.84
CA GLY A 62 -6.83 -10.90 9.47
C GLY A 62 -7.57 -9.80 10.25
N TYR A 63 -7.14 -8.55 10.11
CA TYR A 63 -7.79 -7.36 10.66
C TYR A 63 -7.91 -6.24 9.61
N ASP A 64 -8.83 -5.29 9.87
CA ASP A 64 -9.09 -4.11 9.05
C ASP A 64 -7.86 -3.19 9.10
N VAL A 65 -7.19 -2.95 7.97
CA VAL A 65 -6.16 -1.92 7.93
C VAL A 65 -6.85 -0.56 7.87
N ARG A 66 -7.14 -0.02 9.06
CA ARG A 66 -7.71 1.31 9.20
C ARG A 66 -6.66 2.37 8.89
N PRO A 67 -7.02 3.45 8.18
CA PRO A 67 -6.16 4.61 8.00
C PRO A 67 -5.71 5.21 9.32
N HIS A 68 -4.67 6.05 9.25
CA HIS A 68 -4.10 6.77 10.38
C HIS A 68 -5.16 7.43 11.29
N ALA A 69 -4.98 7.37 12.61
CA ALA A 69 -5.96 7.82 13.60
C ALA A 69 -6.35 9.29 13.47
N ALA A 70 -5.45 10.16 13.01
CA ALA A 70 -5.71 11.58 12.77
C ALA A 70 -6.83 11.82 11.72
N LEU A 71 -7.08 10.87 10.81
CA LEU A 71 -8.14 11.03 9.81
C LEU A 71 -9.54 11.05 10.41
N TYR A 72 -9.72 10.45 11.60
CA TYR A 72 -11.00 10.50 12.33
C TYR A 72 -11.35 11.93 12.76
N SER A 73 -10.36 12.75 13.13
CA SER A 73 -10.57 14.16 13.48
C SER A 73 -10.55 15.10 12.28
N MET A 74 -9.84 14.72 11.22
CA MET A 74 -9.84 15.47 9.96
C MET A 74 -11.18 15.32 9.22
N PHE A 75 -11.74 14.11 9.20
CA PHE A 75 -12.96 13.76 8.47
C PHE A 75 -14.04 13.13 9.39
N PRO A 76 -14.51 13.85 10.43
CA PRO A 76 -15.40 13.27 11.44
C PRO A 76 -16.75 12.80 10.87
N SER A 77 -17.24 13.42 9.78
CA SER A 77 -18.50 13.03 9.12
C SER A 77 -18.41 11.70 8.37
N LEU A 78 -17.21 11.16 8.17
CA LEU A 78 -16.96 9.88 7.49
C LEU A 78 -16.88 8.69 8.45
N VAL A 79 -16.84 8.97 9.76
CA VAL A 79 -16.81 7.98 10.83
C VAL A 79 -18.24 7.50 11.11
N VAL A 80 -18.48 6.20 10.91
CA VAL A 80 -19.79 5.58 11.12
C VAL A 80 -19.82 4.90 12.49
N GLY A 81 -20.81 5.21 13.32
CA GLY A 81 -20.96 4.59 14.65
C GLY A 81 -19.76 4.85 15.56
N ASP A 82 -19.14 3.78 16.06
CA ASP A 82 -17.92 3.82 16.87
C ASP A 82 -16.63 3.98 16.04
N GLY A 83 -16.74 3.97 14.70
CA GLY A 83 -15.62 4.07 13.77
C GLY A 83 -14.77 2.81 13.64
N ASN A 84 -15.17 1.70 14.28
CA ASN A 84 -14.49 0.41 14.23
C ASN A 84 -15.17 -0.52 13.22
N ASN A 85 -15.30 -0.06 11.97
CA ASN A 85 -16.00 -0.78 10.92
C ASN A 85 -15.51 -0.38 9.51
N GLN A 86 -15.91 -1.18 8.53
CA GLN A 86 -15.31 -1.24 7.20
C GLN A 86 -15.70 -0.01 6.43
N GLN A 87 -16.94 0.41 6.64
CA GLN A 87 -17.47 1.60 6.03
C GLN A 87 -16.66 2.82 6.47
N THR A 88 -16.26 2.91 7.73
CA THR A 88 -15.35 3.96 8.21
C THR A 88 -13.98 3.86 7.51
N SER A 89 -13.37 2.68 7.47
CA SER A 89 -12.08 2.46 6.80
C SER A 89 -12.12 2.86 5.32
N ASN A 90 -13.13 2.41 4.59
CA ASN A 90 -13.34 2.74 3.18
C ASN A 90 -13.56 4.24 2.96
N ASN A 91 -14.40 4.88 3.78
CA ASN A 91 -14.67 6.31 3.66
C ASN A 91 -13.40 7.14 3.91
N LEU A 92 -12.63 6.78 4.93
CA LEU A 92 -11.40 7.49 5.30
C LEU A 92 -10.29 7.28 4.26
N TRP A 93 -10.12 6.06 3.71
CA TRP A 93 -9.21 5.81 2.59
C TRP A 93 -9.59 6.65 1.37
N ALA A 94 -10.86 6.62 0.95
CA ALA A 94 -11.35 7.40 -0.18
C ALA A 94 -11.13 8.92 0.01
N ALA A 95 -11.35 9.42 1.24
CA ALA A 95 -11.12 10.82 1.56
C ALA A 95 -9.62 11.18 1.57
N LEU A 96 -8.76 10.30 2.06
CA LEU A 96 -7.32 10.52 2.05
C LEU A 96 -6.80 10.63 0.61
N ILE A 97 -7.11 9.65 -0.24
CA ILE A 97 -6.65 9.57 -1.64
C ILE A 97 -7.07 10.80 -2.46
N THR A 98 -8.21 11.40 -2.09
CA THR A 98 -8.73 12.58 -2.78
C THR A 98 -8.34 13.91 -2.11
N SER A 99 -7.72 13.87 -0.93
CA SER A 99 -7.42 15.04 -0.11
C SER A 99 -6.31 15.90 -0.72
N PRO A 100 -6.47 17.23 -0.74
CA PRO A 100 -5.38 18.14 -1.12
C PRO A 100 -4.27 18.23 -0.05
N ASN A 101 -4.46 17.59 1.11
CA ASN A 101 -3.50 17.62 2.21
C ASN A 101 -2.62 16.36 2.28
N VAL A 102 -2.76 15.43 1.33
CA VAL A 102 -1.81 14.34 1.16
C VAL A 102 -0.58 14.87 0.45
N ILE A 103 0.58 14.44 0.91
CA ILE A 103 1.87 14.69 0.25
C ILE A 103 2.04 13.56 -0.75
N GLY A 104 2.04 13.91 -2.02
CA GLY A 104 1.76 12.96 -3.08
C GLY A 104 1.12 13.66 -4.27
N ASN A 105 0.92 12.90 -5.34
CA ASN A 105 0.28 13.40 -6.53
C ASN A 105 -1.17 13.84 -6.24
N SER A 106 -1.38 15.15 -6.23
CA SER A 106 -2.68 15.83 -6.36
C SER A 106 -2.96 16.31 -7.79
N THR A 107 -2.13 15.91 -8.76
CA THR A 107 -2.25 16.30 -10.15
C THR A 107 -3.39 15.60 -10.90
N THR A 108 -3.82 16.28 -11.96
CA THR A 108 -4.71 15.77 -13.00
C THR A 108 -3.98 15.49 -14.31
N LEU A 109 -2.65 15.65 -14.32
CA LEU A 109 -1.80 15.48 -15.51
C LEU A 109 -1.43 14.02 -15.78
N THR A 110 -1.49 13.17 -14.76
CA THR A 110 -1.13 11.75 -14.83
C THR A 110 -2.37 10.86 -14.95
N ARG A 111 -2.16 9.58 -15.26
CA ARG A 111 -3.27 8.62 -15.32
C ARG A 111 -3.78 8.27 -13.92
N ALA A 112 -2.85 8.07 -13.00
CA ALA A 112 -3.12 7.68 -11.62
C ALA A 112 -2.53 8.71 -10.66
N ARG A 113 -3.15 8.82 -9.48
CA ARG A 113 -2.53 9.46 -8.34
C ARG A 113 -1.60 8.46 -7.68
N ASP A 114 -0.40 8.93 -7.40
CA ASP A 114 0.60 8.22 -6.62
C ASP A 114 0.84 8.97 -5.30
N ILE A 115 0.33 8.40 -4.22
CA ILE A 115 0.45 8.93 -2.85
C ILE A 115 1.21 7.98 -1.93
N SER A 116 1.71 6.88 -2.49
CA SER A 116 2.51 5.89 -1.79
C SER A 116 3.96 6.29 -1.89
N GLU A 117 4.71 6.11 -0.83
CA GLU A 117 6.17 6.28 -0.79
C GLU A 117 6.70 5.24 0.20
N ASP A 118 7.64 4.38 -0.22
CA ASP A 118 8.29 3.37 0.65
C ASP A 118 7.38 2.84 1.79
N TRP A 119 6.27 2.17 1.41
CA TRP A 119 5.34 1.50 2.31
C TRP A 119 4.41 2.43 3.12
N ASP A 120 4.56 3.74 2.96
CA ASP A 120 3.94 4.78 3.74
C ASP A 120 3.03 5.70 2.92
N ILE A 121 2.23 6.50 3.65
CA ILE A 121 1.44 7.58 3.10
C ILE A 121 1.56 8.80 3.99
N ASN A 122 2.07 9.89 3.42
CA ASN A 122 2.33 11.14 4.10
C ASN A 122 1.18 12.14 3.91
N PHE A 123 0.76 12.82 4.99
CA PHE A 123 -0.29 13.85 4.92
C PHE A 123 -0.25 14.86 6.07
N VAL A 124 -1.04 15.93 5.93
CA VAL A 124 -1.13 17.03 6.90
C VAL A 124 -2.57 17.19 7.39
N ASP A 125 -2.74 17.36 8.70
CA ASP A 125 -3.97 17.95 9.25
C ASP A 125 -3.83 19.48 9.23
N PRO A 126 -4.64 20.21 8.43
CA PRO A 126 -4.56 21.67 8.40
C PRO A 126 -4.89 22.34 9.75
N LYS A 127 -5.57 21.64 10.67
CA LYS A 127 -5.87 22.14 12.02
C LYS A 127 -4.68 22.02 12.98
N VAL A 128 -3.65 21.25 12.63
CA VAL A 128 -2.46 21.02 13.46
C VAL A 128 -1.27 21.58 12.71
N ALA A 129 -0.79 22.77 13.07
CA ALA A 129 0.17 23.52 12.26
C ALA A 129 1.65 23.05 12.36
N ASN A 130 1.96 22.10 13.24
CA ASN A 130 3.34 21.72 13.55
C ASN A 130 3.66 20.25 13.30
N LYS A 131 2.77 19.47 12.66
CA LYS A 131 2.96 18.03 12.44
C LYS A 131 2.76 17.63 10.98
N ASN A 132 3.58 16.69 10.52
CA ASN A 132 3.28 15.88 9.35
C ASN A 132 3.01 14.45 9.84
N TYR A 133 1.93 13.85 9.35
CA TYR A 133 1.54 12.49 9.70
C TYR A 133 1.98 11.55 8.60
N TRP A 134 2.39 10.35 8.98
CA TRP A 134 2.71 9.28 8.06
C TRP A 134 2.16 7.98 8.61
N ALA A 135 1.93 7.00 7.75
CA ALA A 135 1.40 5.71 8.15
C ALA A 135 1.81 4.63 7.17
N ASP A 136 2.41 3.55 7.69
CA ASP A 136 2.58 2.34 6.91
C ASP A 136 1.21 1.76 6.56
N PHE A 137 0.95 1.50 5.29
CA PHE A 137 -0.35 0.96 4.85
C PHE A 137 -0.58 -0.50 5.29
N TYR A 138 0.36 -1.13 5.99
CA TYR A 138 0.20 -2.42 6.66
C TYR A 138 -0.05 -2.34 8.18
N ILE A 139 -0.08 -1.13 8.75
CA ILE A 139 -0.34 -0.93 10.18
C ILE A 139 -1.79 -0.51 10.38
N ASP A 140 -2.48 -1.21 11.28
CA ASP A 140 -3.83 -0.88 11.67
C ASP A 140 -3.86 0.35 12.59
N LYS A 141 -4.51 1.43 12.12
CA LYS A 141 -4.77 2.68 12.86
C LYS A 141 -3.53 3.27 13.55
N PRO A 142 -2.45 3.56 12.81
CA PRO A 142 -1.25 4.16 13.37
C PRO A 142 -1.52 5.58 13.92
N ILE A 143 -0.58 6.04 14.76
CA ILE A 143 -0.61 7.35 15.43
C ILE A 143 0.70 8.16 15.19
N THR A 144 1.48 7.73 14.20
CA THR A 144 2.82 8.21 13.85
C THR A 144 2.80 9.62 13.27
N TYR A 145 3.76 10.43 13.67
CA TYR A 145 3.95 11.78 13.15
C TYR A 145 5.40 12.22 13.32
N VAL A 146 5.79 13.24 12.56
CA VAL A 146 7.05 13.99 12.69
C VAL A 146 6.75 15.48 12.82
N ASP A 147 7.70 16.22 13.39
CA ASP A 147 7.58 17.67 13.51
C ASP A 147 7.73 18.32 12.12
N ARG A 148 6.83 19.24 11.78
CA ARG A 148 6.82 19.92 10.46
C ARG A 148 8.10 20.69 10.15
N ALA A 149 8.83 21.11 11.19
CA ALA A 149 10.12 21.78 11.00
C ALA A 149 11.19 20.87 10.38
N ALA A 150 11.03 19.55 10.48
CA ALA A 150 11.95 18.57 9.88
C ALA A 150 11.57 18.20 8.45
N PHE A 151 10.37 18.56 7.97
CA PHE A 151 9.84 18.19 6.65
C PHE A 151 9.04 19.38 6.07
N PRO A 152 9.71 20.30 5.36
CA PRO A 152 9.09 21.52 4.86
C PRO A 152 8.08 21.22 3.76
N LEU A 153 6.96 21.95 3.73
CA LEU A 153 5.90 21.80 2.72
C LEU A 153 6.12 22.67 1.47
N THR A 154 7.26 23.34 1.38
CA THR A 154 7.60 24.27 0.30
C THR A 154 8.99 23.94 -0.22
N LEU A 155 9.11 23.88 -1.54
CA LEU A 155 10.36 23.57 -2.21
C LEU A 155 11.35 24.74 -2.17
N THR A 156 12.63 24.40 -2.15
CA THR A 156 13.75 25.35 -2.14
C THR A 156 14.71 25.05 -3.27
N GLY A 157 15.05 26.08 -4.06
CA GLY A 157 15.96 25.95 -5.20
C GLY A 157 15.31 25.29 -6.43
N GLY A 158 16.01 25.31 -7.56
CA GLY A 158 15.57 24.67 -8.80
C GLY A 158 14.34 25.29 -9.48
N PRO A 159 13.80 24.63 -10.52
CA PRO A 159 12.69 25.14 -11.33
C PRO A 159 11.36 25.34 -10.57
N GLN A 160 11.12 24.57 -9.51
CA GLN A 160 9.90 24.61 -8.70
C GLN A 160 10.09 25.35 -7.36
N ALA A 161 11.13 26.16 -7.21
CA ALA A 161 11.37 26.90 -5.97
C ALA A 161 10.13 27.70 -5.52
N GLY A 162 9.78 27.57 -4.24
CA GLY A 162 8.62 28.25 -3.64
C GLY A 162 7.27 27.57 -3.88
N GLN A 163 7.22 26.49 -4.67
CA GLN A 163 5.99 25.70 -4.85
C GLN A 163 5.67 24.89 -3.59
N SER A 164 4.38 24.73 -3.30
CA SER A 164 3.92 23.88 -2.19
C SER A 164 3.82 22.42 -2.61
N LEU A 165 4.23 21.49 -1.73
CA LEU A 165 4.03 20.03 -1.89
C LEU A 165 2.55 19.62 -1.78
N LEU A 166 1.68 20.48 -1.24
CA LEU A 166 0.27 20.19 -1.05
C LEU A 166 -0.58 20.76 -2.19
N GLY A 167 -1.47 19.94 -2.75
CA GLY A 167 -2.47 20.38 -3.72
C GLY A 167 -1.89 20.94 -5.03
N ASN A 168 -0.62 20.65 -5.34
CA ASN A 168 0.04 21.16 -6.53
C ASN A 168 -0.16 20.23 -7.71
N ASN A 169 -0.56 20.80 -8.85
CA ASN A 169 -0.81 20.05 -10.07
C ASN A 169 0.48 19.71 -10.84
N ASN A 170 1.63 20.28 -10.48
CA ASN A 170 2.92 19.93 -11.09
C ASN A 170 3.61 18.77 -10.37
N LEU A 171 3.19 18.41 -9.16
CA LEU A 171 3.67 17.23 -8.43
C LEU A 171 3.04 15.96 -9.03
N LEU A 172 3.85 15.18 -9.75
CA LEU A 172 3.43 14.02 -10.53
C LEU A 172 3.43 12.70 -9.75
N ALA A 173 4.31 12.53 -8.77
CA ALA A 173 4.43 11.30 -7.97
C ALA A 173 5.37 11.52 -6.78
N MET A 174 5.39 10.54 -5.87
CA MET A 174 6.39 10.37 -4.81
C MET A 174 7.06 9.00 -4.99
N GLY A 175 8.28 8.85 -4.50
CA GLY A 175 9.03 7.59 -4.49
C GLY A 175 10.47 7.83 -4.03
N ASP A 176 11.08 6.87 -3.34
CA ASP A 176 12.44 6.97 -2.76
C ASP A 176 12.72 8.30 -1.99
N ASP A 177 11.86 8.68 -1.05
CA ASP A 177 11.96 9.96 -0.32
C ASP A 177 12.03 11.20 -1.25
N ASN A 178 11.55 11.09 -2.49
CA ASN A 178 11.61 12.12 -3.51
C ASN A 178 10.23 12.46 -4.07
N SER A 179 10.06 13.74 -4.37
CA SER A 179 8.90 14.25 -5.10
C SER A 179 9.26 14.54 -6.55
N LEU A 180 8.44 14.04 -7.48
CA LEU A 180 8.64 14.17 -8.93
C LEU A 180 7.79 15.30 -9.50
N TRP A 181 8.40 16.25 -10.21
CA TRP A 181 7.73 17.46 -10.68
C TRP A 181 7.82 17.66 -12.19
N LEU A 182 6.74 18.16 -12.80
CA LEU A 182 6.73 18.66 -14.17
C LEU A 182 7.06 20.16 -14.21
N ASP A 183 8.16 20.49 -14.88
CA ASP A 183 8.60 21.87 -15.04
C ASP A 183 7.89 22.59 -16.18
N ALA A 184 7.89 23.93 -16.11
CA ALA A 184 7.19 24.76 -17.09
C ALA A 184 7.69 24.56 -18.54
N ASP A 185 9.01 24.37 -18.70
CA ASP A 185 9.66 24.07 -19.97
C ASP A 185 9.43 22.63 -20.45
N GLY A 186 8.86 21.77 -19.60
CA GLY A 186 8.54 20.38 -19.90
C GLY A 186 9.63 19.38 -19.55
N THR A 187 10.58 19.74 -18.69
CA THR A 187 11.50 18.81 -18.04
C THR A 187 10.91 18.24 -16.74
N LEU A 188 11.68 17.36 -16.10
CA LEU A 188 11.38 16.84 -14.77
C LEU A 188 12.39 17.36 -13.75
N SER A 189 11.91 17.71 -12.57
CA SER A 189 12.74 17.99 -11.40
C SER A 189 12.35 17.09 -10.23
N TYR A 190 13.35 16.71 -9.44
CA TYR A 190 13.22 15.77 -8.33
C TYR A 190 13.70 16.47 -7.08
N TYR A 191 12.86 16.48 -6.06
CA TYR A 191 13.14 17.16 -4.81
C TYR A 191 13.06 16.19 -3.65
N ASN A 192 14.13 16.17 -2.85
CA ASN A 192 14.22 15.39 -1.63
C ASN A 192 13.13 15.85 -0.65
N TYR A 193 12.23 14.95 -0.28
CA TYR A 193 11.07 15.23 0.56
C TYR A 193 11.46 15.73 1.97
N PRO A 194 12.40 15.08 2.70
CA PRO A 194 12.82 15.57 4.02
C PRO A 194 13.32 17.02 4.04
N THR A 195 13.96 17.48 2.97
CA THR A 195 14.58 18.82 2.95
C THR A 195 13.87 19.83 2.06
N GLY A 196 12.99 19.37 1.16
CA GLY A 196 12.38 20.18 0.10
C GLY A 196 13.41 20.75 -0.89
N THR A 197 14.63 20.21 -0.95
CA THR A 197 15.71 20.73 -1.82
C THR A 197 15.82 19.94 -3.12
N LEU A 198 16.26 20.63 -4.18
CA LEU A 198 16.46 20.00 -5.49
C LEU A 198 17.56 18.93 -5.40
N GLU A 199 17.20 17.69 -5.75
CA GLU A 199 18.13 16.57 -5.85
C GLU A 199 18.61 16.37 -7.29
N PHE A 200 17.68 16.43 -8.26
CA PHE A 200 18.00 16.29 -9.68
C PHE A 200 17.13 17.18 -10.56
N ASP A 201 17.73 17.74 -11.60
CA ASP A 201 17.07 18.62 -12.57
C ASP A 201 17.38 18.09 -13.98
N SER A 202 16.41 17.35 -14.54
CA SER A 202 16.54 16.78 -15.87
C SER A 202 16.58 17.88 -16.92
N LYS A 203 17.36 17.67 -17.97
CA LYS A 203 17.42 18.59 -19.13
C LYS A 203 16.67 18.05 -20.34
N LYS A 204 15.93 16.95 -20.16
CA LYS A 204 15.21 16.29 -21.25
C LYS A 204 13.74 16.63 -21.22
N THR A 205 13.23 17.00 -22.40
CA THR A 205 11.80 17.26 -22.63
C THR A 205 11.11 16.11 -23.37
N GLY A 206 11.83 15.03 -23.65
CA GLY A 206 11.33 13.88 -24.40
C GLY A 206 12.18 12.63 -24.22
N PHE A 207 11.59 11.50 -24.58
CA PHE A 207 12.18 10.18 -24.43
C PHE A 207 13.22 9.94 -25.51
N THR A 208 14.40 9.45 -25.13
CA THR A 208 15.55 9.30 -26.05
C THR A 208 15.62 7.94 -26.72
N THR A 209 14.90 6.95 -26.20
CA THR A 209 14.87 5.56 -26.65
C THR A 209 13.50 4.96 -26.31
N GLY A 210 13.23 3.74 -26.77
CA GLY A 210 12.04 2.98 -26.36
C GLY A 210 11.28 2.35 -27.53
N PRO A 211 10.13 1.72 -27.23
CA PRO A 211 9.30 1.06 -28.24
C PRO A 211 8.69 2.07 -29.22
N ALA A 212 8.04 1.55 -30.25
CA ALA A 212 7.40 2.37 -31.28
C ALA A 212 6.45 3.42 -30.64
N GLY A 213 6.60 4.68 -31.05
CA GLY A 213 5.82 5.80 -30.51
C GLY A 213 6.35 6.42 -29.22
N TRP A 214 7.49 5.95 -28.68
CA TRP A 214 8.17 6.57 -27.53
C TRP A 214 9.43 7.32 -27.91
N ASN A 215 10.30 6.74 -28.72
CA ASN A 215 11.52 7.41 -29.13
C ASN A 215 11.23 8.76 -29.81
N GLY A 216 11.73 9.86 -29.24
CA GLY A 216 11.50 11.22 -29.69
C GLY A 216 10.15 11.83 -29.30
N ALA A 217 9.27 11.10 -28.61
CA ALA A 217 8.03 11.66 -28.08
C ALA A 217 8.34 12.65 -26.95
N SER A 218 7.56 13.72 -26.83
CA SER A 218 7.71 14.65 -25.72
C SER A 218 7.15 14.06 -24.43
N LEU A 219 7.76 14.40 -23.29
CA LEU A 219 7.26 14.03 -21.96
C LEU A 219 5.81 14.49 -21.78
N LYS A 220 5.52 15.75 -22.15
CA LYS A 220 4.16 16.32 -22.10
C LYS A 220 3.12 15.48 -22.86
N SER A 221 3.51 14.77 -23.93
CA SER A 221 2.58 13.91 -24.69
C SER A 221 2.32 12.54 -24.03
N LYS A 222 3.17 12.12 -23.08
CA LYS A 222 3.08 10.81 -22.41
C LYS A 222 2.79 10.90 -20.92
N VAL A 223 2.90 12.08 -20.29
CA VAL A 223 2.67 12.27 -18.84
C VAL A 223 1.29 11.78 -18.40
N GLY A 224 0.28 11.89 -19.28
CA GLY A 224 -1.06 11.35 -19.06
C GLY A 224 -1.14 9.82 -18.96
N ASN A 225 -0.06 9.10 -19.25
CA ASN A 225 0.07 7.65 -19.04
C ASN A 225 0.83 7.31 -17.76
N LEU A 226 1.46 8.27 -17.09
CA LEU A 226 2.24 8.01 -15.87
C LEU A 226 1.32 7.47 -14.77
N ILE A 227 1.74 6.39 -14.13
CA ILE A 227 1.01 5.72 -13.05
C ILE A 227 1.80 5.68 -11.73
N GLY A 228 3.12 5.83 -11.77
CA GLY A 228 3.92 5.98 -10.56
C GLY A 228 5.41 6.19 -10.81
N TYR A 229 6.16 6.34 -9.71
CA TYR A 229 7.60 6.58 -9.67
C TYR A 229 8.22 5.85 -8.48
N GLU A 230 9.30 5.09 -8.69
CA GLU A 230 10.00 4.36 -7.62
C GLU A 230 11.37 3.86 -8.09
N GLU A 231 12.38 3.80 -7.21
CA GLU A 231 13.78 3.42 -7.46
C GLU A 231 14.39 4.13 -8.69
N GLY A 232 14.10 5.43 -8.81
CA GLY A 232 14.50 6.23 -9.95
C GLY A 232 13.86 5.78 -11.28
N GLN A 233 12.77 5.00 -11.26
CA GLN A 233 12.03 4.54 -12.43
C GLN A 233 10.67 5.21 -12.54
N LEU A 234 10.25 5.49 -13.77
CA LEU A 234 8.98 6.08 -14.15
C LEU A 234 8.15 5.02 -14.87
N TYR A 235 6.92 4.80 -14.40
CA TYR A 235 6.04 3.75 -14.89
C TYR A 235 4.88 4.35 -15.68
N PHE A 236 4.79 4.03 -16.97
CA PHE A 236 3.73 4.53 -17.85
C PHE A 236 2.84 3.41 -18.37
N LEU A 237 1.53 3.48 -18.14
CA LEU A 237 0.57 2.48 -18.59
C LEU A 237 0.02 2.80 -19.99
N GLU A 238 0.30 1.90 -20.94
CA GLU A 238 -0.30 1.89 -22.27
C GLU A 238 -1.32 0.76 -22.44
N GLY A 239 -2.53 1.13 -22.85
CA GLY A 239 -3.63 0.18 -22.98
C GLY A 239 -4.05 -0.40 -21.62
N ALA A 240 -4.27 -1.71 -21.58
CA ALA A 240 -4.83 -2.39 -20.42
C ALA A 240 -3.76 -2.80 -19.38
N ASN A 241 -2.61 -3.31 -19.85
CA ASN A 241 -1.62 -4.00 -19.02
C ASN A 241 -0.16 -3.77 -19.46
N THR A 242 0.10 -2.93 -20.47
CA THR A 242 1.48 -2.69 -20.91
C THR A 242 2.08 -1.56 -20.10
N VAL A 243 3.10 -1.83 -19.31
CA VAL A 243 3.82 -0.81 -18.56
C VAL A 243 5.16 -0.54 -19.24
N GLN A 244 5.37 0.70 -19.66
CA GLN A 244 6.64 1.17 -20.20
C GLN A 244 7.42 1.81 -19.07
N VAL A 245 8.63 1.32 -18.84
CA VAL A 245 9.48 1.79 -17.75
C VAL A 245 10.66 2.57 -18.30
N PHE A 246 10.82 3.77 -17.79
CA PHE A 246 11.92 4.67 -18.09
C PHE A 246 12.64 5.01 -16.80
N ASN A 247 13.91 5.38 -16.86
CA ASN A 247 14.57 5.94 -15.68
C ASN A 247 14.16 7.42 -15.48
N TYR A 248 14.60 7.99 -14.35
CA TYR A 248 14.37 9.37 -13.94
C TYR A 248 14.82 10.43 -14.97
N ASP A 249 15.68 10.06 -15.92
CA ASP A 249 16.12 10.93 -17.02
C ASP A 249 15.61 10.43 -18.38
N LEU A 250 14.38 9.90 -18.42
CA LEU A 250 13.62 9.53 -19.63
C LEU A 250 14.31 8.52 -20.58
N GLY A 251 15.29 7.77 -20.09
CA GLY A 251 15.93 6.68 -20.80
C GLY A 251 15.10 5.42 -20.69
N PHE A 252 14.81 4.75 -21.81
CA PHE A 252 14.05 3.50 -21.79
C PHE A 252 14.82 2.41 -21.04
N VAL A 253 14.10 1.72 -20.15
CA VAL A 253 14.63 0.58 -19.40
C VAL A 253 14.02 -0.70 -19.93
N ARG A 254 12.69 -0.76 -20.03
CA ARG A 254 11.96 -2.00 -20.37
C ARG A 254 10.49 -1.78 -20.67
N THR A 255 9.87 -2.84 -21.20
CA THR A 255 8.42 -2.98 -21.31
C THR A 255 7.99 -4.20 -20.49
N ASP A 256 7.03 -4.00 -19.60
CA ASP A 256 6.41 -5.06 -18.81
C ASP A 256 4.98 -5.31 -19.34
N GLN A 257 4.56 -6.58 -19.29
CA GLN A 257 3.19 -7.01 -19.57
C GLN A 257 2.56 -7.46 -18.27
N PHE A 258 1.89 -6.55 -17.57
CA PHE A 258 1.42 -6.78 -16.21
C PHE A 258 0.24 -7.76 -16.16
N SER A 259 0.18 -8.58 -15.11
CA SER A 259 -1.00 -9.37 -14.77
C SER A 259 -1.14 -9.55 -13.26
N PHE A 260 -2.33 -9.29 -12.72
CA PHE A 260 -2.64 -9.57 -11.32
C PHE A 260 -2.78 -11.08 -11.05
N ASN A 261 -2.39 -11.49 -9.85
CA ASN A 261 -2.82 -12.74 -9.23
C ASN A 261 -3.78 -12.45 -8.06
N GLY A 262 -4.14 -13.49 -7.28
CA GLY A 262 -4.94 -13.33 -6.07
C GLY A 262 -6.36 -12.82 -6.36
N ASP A 263 -6.83 -11.90 -5.53
CA ASP A 263 -8.21 -11.38 -5.62
C ASP A 263 -8.47 -10.57 -6.91
N LEU A 264 -7.41 -10.04 -7.53
CA LEU A 264 -7.49 -9.28 -8.77
C LEU A 264 -7.16 -10.11 -10.02
N ALA A 265 -6.98 -11.43 -9.89
CA ALA A 265 -6.68 -12.30 -11.01
C ALA A 265 -7.68 -12.12 -12.17
N GLY A 266 -7.16 -11.90 -13.38
CA GLY A 266 -7.96 -11.68 -14.59
C GLY A 266 -8.50 -10.24 -14.77
N ARG A 267 -8.24 -9.33 -13.82
CA ARG A 267 -8.47 -7.89 -14.02
C ARG A 267 -7.28 -7.25 -14.72
N SER A 268 -7.52 -6.14 -15.42
CA SER A 268 -6.44 -5.33 -15.99
C SER A 268 -5.98 -4.24 -15.01
N LEU A 269 -4.71 -3.82 -15.12
CA LEU A 269 -4.17 -2.71 -14.34
C LEU A 269 -4.93 -1.41 -14.65
N ALA A 270 -5.26 -1.18 -15.92
CA ALA A 270 -6.09 -0.07 -16.35
C ALA A 270 -7.45 -0.05 -15.66
N ASP A 271 -8.14 -1.18 -15.53
CA ASP A 271 -9.45 -1.20 -14.89
C ASP A 271 -9.39 -0.85 -13.41
N VAL A 272 -8.31 -1.24 -12.71
CA VAL A 272 -8.12 -0.88 -11.30
C VAL A 272 -7.79 0.61 -11.16
N ILE A 273 -6.86 1.12 -11.96
CA ILE A 273 -6.45 2.54 -11.94
C ILE A 273 -7.62 3.45 -12.32
N ASP A 274 -8.41 3.07 -13.32
CA ASP A 274 -9.55 3.84 -13.79
C ASP A 274 -10.80 3.68 -12.88
N GLY A 275 -10.69 2.98 -11.75
CA GLY A 275 -11.77 2.81 -10.77
C GLY A 275 -12.94 1.92 -11.24
N LYS A 276 -12.70 1.03 -12.20
CA LYS A 276 -13.72 0.12 -12.78
C LYS A 276 -13.86 -1.18 -12.00
N VAL A 277 -12.96 -1.47 -11.07
CA VAL A 277 -13.03 -2.67 -10.21
C VAL A 277 -13.62 -2.28 -8.86
N GLN A 278 -14.86 -2.70 -8.62
CA GLN A 278 -15.58 -2.38 -7.38
C GLN A 278 -14.83 -2.91 -6.15
N GLY A 279 -14.66 -2.06 -5.14
CA GLY A 279 -14.02 -2.42 -3.87
C GLY A 279 -12.50 -2.38 -3.89
N TYR A 280 -11.89 -1.92 -4.98
CA TYR A 280 -10.44 -1.75 -5.11
C TYR A 280 -10.11 -0.34 -5.57
N THR A 281 -9.11 0.27 -4.95
CA THR A 281 -8.63 1.62 -5.27
C THR A 281 -7.12 1.60 -5.37
N TYR A 282 -6.58 1.97 -6.53
CA TYR A 282 -5.15 2.22 -6.70
C TYR A 282 -4.74 3.46 -5.90
N ILE A 283 -3.62 3.37 -5.17
CA ILE A 283 -3.12 4.49 -4.36
C ILE A 283 -1.68 4.88 -4.67
N GLY A 284 -0.95 4.08 -5.45
CA GLY A 284 0.41 4.42 -5.81
C GLY A 284 1.23 3.26 -6.30
N TRP A 285 2.51 3.52 -6.45
CA TRP A 285 3.50 2.54 -6.90
C TRP A 285 4.65 2.46 -5.91
N ASP A 286 4.88 1.28 -5.36
CA ASP A 286 6.02 0.93 -4.51
C ASP A 286 6.47 -0.44 -5.00
N LEU A 287 7.49 -0.44 -5.85
CA LEU A 287 7.98 -1.61 -6.56
C LEU A 287 6.84 -2.46 -7.15
N GLY A 288 5.77 -1.81 -7.64
CA GLY A 288 4.52 -2.46 -8.02
C GLY A 288 3.29 -1.68 -7.57
N PRO A 289 2.10 -2.00 -8.10
CA PRO A 289 0.90 -1.24 -7.76
C PRO A 289 0.47 -1.53 -6.32
N VAL A 290 0.21 -0.46 -5.57
CA VAL A 290 -0.38 -0.49 -4.22
C VAL A 290 -1.86 -0.20 -4.32
N ILE A 291 -2.69 -1.10 -3.79
CA ILE A 291 -4.14 -1.07 -3.94
C ILE A 291 -4.81 -1.30 -2.59
N ILE A 292 -5.76 -0.42 -2.25
CA ILE A 292 -6.70 -0.63 -1.15
C ILE A 292 -7.85 -1.50 -1.66
N GLY A 293 -7.96 -2.73 -1.16
CA GLY A 293 -8.98 -3.70 -1.50
C GLY A 293 -9.90 -4.04 -0.33
N VAL A 294 -11.12 -4.45 -0.65
CA VAL A 294 -12.05 -5.11 0.29
C VAL A 294 -11.94 -6.62 0.11
N SER A 295 -11.50 -7.33 1.15
CA SER A 295 -11.38 -8.79 1.11
C SER A 295 -12.26 -9.46 2.18
N PRO A 296 -13.03 -10.52 1.83
CA PRO A 296 -13.69 -11.37 2.81
C PRO A 296 -12.65 -12.30 3.45
N VAL A 297 -11.81 -11.75 4.34
CA VAL A 297 -10.83 -12.57 5.05
C VAL A 297 -11.55 -13.38 6.14
N PRO A 298 -11.31 -14.71 6.24
CA PRO A 298 -11.78 -15.50 7.38
C PRO A 298 -11.25 -14.93 8.70
N GLU A 299 -12.07 -14.92 9.75
CA GLU A 299 -11.66 -14.57 11.11
C GLU A 299 -10.29 -15.17 11.48
N ALA A 300 -9.50 -14.44 12.28
CA ALA A 300 -8.20 -14.85 12.81
C ALA A 300 -8.19 -16.22 13.54
N SER A 301 -9.36 -16.83 13.78
CA SER A 301 -9.52 -18.14 14.39
C SER A 301 -8.97 -19.31 13.57
N THR A 302 -8.83 -19.20 12.24
CA THR A 302 -8.18 -20.23 11.40
C THR A 302 -6.66 -20.08 11.30
N MET A 303 -6.13 -18.86 11.46
CA MET A 303 -4.69 -18.57 11.43
C MET A 303 -4.00 -18.83 12.79
N ALA A 304 -4.73 -18.74 13.91
CA ALA A 304 -4.24 -19.15 15.23
C ALA A 304 -3.84 -20.64 15.27
N LEU A 305 -4.51 -21.50 14.49
CA LEU A 305 -4.15 -22.92 14.35
C LEU A 305 -2.85 -23.15 13.55
N TRP A 306 -2.54 -22.29 12.57
CA TRP A 306 -1.28 -22.37 11.82
C TRP A 306 -0.07 -21.87 12.61
N LEU A 307 -0.24 -20.85 13.46
CA LEU A 307 0.82 -20.37 14.36
C LEU A 307 1.09 -21.37 15.51
N LEU A 308 0.06 -22.07 16.00
CA LEU A 308 0.25 -23.16 16.97
C LEU A 308 0.82 -24.44 16.33
N GLY A 309 0.50 -24.73 15.07
CA GLY A 309 1.03 -25.89 14.32
C GLY A 309 2.45 -25.71 13.79
N GLY A 310 2.78 -24.52 13.29
CA GLY A 310 4.11 -24.19 12.74
C GLY A 310 5.20 -24.06 13.81
N GLY A 311 4.83 -23.61 15.02
CA GLY A 311 5.73 -23.57 16.18
C GLY A 311 6.23 -24.95 16.62
N LEU A 312 5.44 -26.00 16.42
CA LEU A 312 5.82 -27.37 16.77
C LEU A 312 6.76 -28.03 15.74
N VAL A 313 6.71 -27.61 14.48
CA VAL A 313 7.63 -28.10 13.44
C VAL A 313 8.98 -27.36 13.51
N ALA A 314 8.98 -26.05 13.78
CA ALA A 314 10.20 -25.27 13.99
C ALA A 314 10.97 -25.68 15.27
N ALA A 315 10.27 -26.10 16.33
CA ALA A 315 10.89 -26.61 17.55
C ALA A 315 11.60 -27.97 17.35
N ARG A 316 11.08 -28.85 16.47
CA ARG A 316 11.70 -30.16 16.19
C ARG A 316 12.99 -30.08 15.37
N VAL A 317 13.14 -29.07 14.52
CA VAL A 317 14.36 -28.91 13.69
C VAL A 317 15.48 -28.22 14.46
N ARG A 318 15.18 -27.36 15.46
CA ARG A 318 16.21 -26.73 16.31
C ARG A 318 16.85 -27.68 17.33
N CYS A 319 16.10 -28.62 17.93
CA CYS A 319 16.68 -29.57 18.88
C CYS A 319 17.68 -30.57 18.26
N LYS A 320 17.56 -30.90 16.96
CA LYS A 320 18.52 -31.79 16.29
C LYS A 320 19.85 -31.11 15.92
N ARG A 321 19.89 -29.78 15.78
CA ARG A 321 21.13 -29.05 15.46
C ARG A 321 21.97 -28.67 16.69
N GLN A 322 21.38 -28.61 17.89
CA GLN A 322 22.14 -28.39 19.13
C GLN A 322 22.73 -29.68 19.73
N ALA A 323 22.15 -30.86 19.45
CA ALA A 323 22.68 -32.13 19.94
C ALA A 323 23.93 -32.65 19.17
N CYS A 324 24.24 -32.13 17.98
CA CYS A 324 25.46 -32.48 17.23
C CYS A 324 26.59 -31.44 17.35
N LYS A 325 26.50 -30.50 18.30
CA LYS A 325 27.60 -29.57 18.63
C LYS A 325 28.11 -29.69 20.07
N GLN A 326 27.68 -30.71 20.81
CA GLN A 326 28.20 -31.06 22.14
C GLN A 326 28.48 -32.57 22.30
N ALA A 327 28.96 -33.22 21.24
CA ALA A 327 29.64 -34.51 21.30
C ALA A 327 30.87 -34.46 20.40
#